data_AF-A0A643JQV2-F1
#
_entry.id   AF-A0A643JQV2-F1
#
_cell.length_a   1.000
_cell.length_b   1.000
_cell.length_c   1.000
_cell.angle_alpha   90.00
_cell.angle_beta   90.00
_cell.angle_gamma   90.00
#
_symmetry.space_group_name_H-M   'P 1'
#
loop_
_entity.id
_entity.type
_entity.pdbx_description
1 polymer ?
#
loop_
_entity_poly.entity_id
_entity_poly.type
_entity_poly.pdbx_seq_one_letter_code
_entity_poly.pdbx_strand_id
1 'polypeptide(L)' 'MRVIHPPDRQPCYQCGDRAEVVVARGHEMWYSCWECAYPLLEHGGVIVAGALGKAVRKPK' A
#
# COMPACT_ATOMS: atom_id res chain seq x y z
N MET A 1 -7.30 -8.49 17.13
CA MET A 1 -6.56 -9.00 15.96
C MET A 1 -7.18 -8.38 14.71
N ARG A 2 -6.41 -7.73 13.83
CA ARG A 2 -6.93 -7.11 12.59
C ARG A 2 -6.33 -7.84 11.39
N VAL A 3 -7.18 -8.22 10.44
CA VAL A 3 -6.76 -8.90 9.21
C VAL A 3 -6.42 -7.82 8.17
N ILE A 4 -5.23 -7.91 7.58
CA ILE A 4 -4.82 -7.05 6.48
C ILE A 4 -5.04 -7.82 5.18
N HIS A 5 -5.86 -7.27 4.29
CA HIS A 5 -6.08 -7.88 2.99
C HIS A 5 -4.97 -7.49 2.00
N PRO A 6 -4.73 -8.31 0.96
CA PRO A 6 -3.85 -7.94 -0.14
C PRO A 6 -4.22 -6.57 -0.73
N PRO A 7 -3.23 -5.69 -1.01
CA PRO A 7 -3.51 -4.32 -1.44
C PRO A 7 -4.10 -4.23 -2.84
N ASP A 8 -3.84 -5.20 -3.71
CA ASP A 8 -4.27 -5.22 -5.12
C ASP A 8 -5.79 -5.29 -5.31
N ARG A 9 -6.55 -5.58 -4.25
CA ARG A 9 -8.02 -5.62 -4.26
C ARG A 9 -8.68 -4.30 -3.85
N GLN A 10 -7.90 -3.30 -3.44
CA GLN A 10 -8.40 -2.01 -2.95
C GLN A 10 -7.86 -0.86 -3.81
N PRO A 11 -8.65 0.21 -4.00
CA PRO A 11 -8.14 1.43 -4.60
C PRO A 11 -7.21 2.16 -3.61
N CYS A 12 -6.27 2.91 -4.18
CA CYS A 12 -5.44 3.87 -3.47
C CYS A 12 -6.35 4.93 -2.85
N TYR A 13 -6.13 5.20 -1.56
CA TYR A 13 -6.94 6.12 -0.78
C TYR A 13 -6.99 7.55 -1.35
N GLN A 14 -6.00 7.94 -2.16
CA GLN A 14 -5.83 9.30 -2.65
C GLN A 14 -6.11 9.44 -4.15
N CYS A 15 -5.41 8.70 -5.01
CA CYS A 15 -5.57 8.82 -6.47
C CYS A 15 -6.64 7.88 -7.05
N GLY A 16 -7.11 6.88 -6.29
CA GLY A 16 -8.07 5.89 -6.77
C GLY A 16 -7.48 4.77 -7.65
N ASP A 17 -6.20 4.85 -8.03
CA ASP A 17 -5.50 3.78 -8.74
C ASP A 17 -5.39 2.49 -7.92
N ARG A 18 -4.88 1.41 -8.49
CA ARG A 18 -4.68 0.17 -7.73
C ARG A 18 -3.68 0.37 -6.59
N ALA A 19 -4.04 -0.03 -5.37
CA ALA A 19 -3.09 -0.02 -4.26
C ALA A 19 -2.03 -1.13 -4.40
N GLU A 20 -0.83 -0.82 -3.92
CA GLU A 20 0.35 -1.68 -3.98
C GLU A 20 0.88 -2.00 -2.58
N VAL A 21 0.60 -1.11 -1.63
CA VAL A 21 1.01 -1.22 -0.23
C VAL A 21 -0.14 -0.87 0.70
N VAL A 22 -0.04 -1.36 1.93
CA VAL A 22 -0.88 -0.97 3.05
C VAL A 22 0.03 -0.30 4.08
N VAL A 23 -0.24 0.96 4.38
CA VAL A 23 0.46 1.73 5.40
C VAL A 23 -0.44 1.86 6.62
N ALA A 24 0.12 1.67 7.82
CA ALA A 24 -0.59 1.87 9.07
C ALA A 24 0.09 2.93 9.93
N ARG A 25 -0.71 3.71 10.67
CA ARG A 25 -0.24 4.66 11.68
C ARG A 25 -1.24 4.72 12.83
N GLY A 26 -0.82 4.38 14.04
CA GLY A 26 -1.73 4.27 15.19
C GLY A 26 -2.84 3.26 14.92
N HIS A 27 -4.10 3.72 14.95
CA HIS A 27 -5.28 2.88 14.70
C HIS A 27 -5.79 2.94 13.25
N GLU A 28 -5.16 3.76 12.41
CA GLU A 28 -5.55 4.00 11.04
C GLU A 28 -4.71 3.16 10.06
N MET A 29 -5.31 2.83 8.92
CA MET A 29 -4.66 2.12 7.83
C MET A 29 -5.13 2.65 6.48
N TRP A 30 -4.22 2.69 5.52
CA TRP A 30 -4.47 3.17 4.17
C TRP A 30 -3.92 2.18 3.15
N TYR A 31 -4.77 1.85 2.19
CA TYR A 31 -4.35 1.18 0.95
C TYR A 31 -3.85 2.26 0.00
N SER A 32 -2.62 2.12 -0.50
CA SER A 32 -1.97 3.18 -1.28
C SER A 32 -1.11 2.61 -2.41
N CYS A 33 -0.98 3.35 -3.51
CA CYS A 33 0.11 3.15 -4.46
C CYS A 33 1.42 3.67 -3.84
N TRP A 34 2.58 3.34 -4.43
CA TRP A 34 3.86 3.79 -3.88
C TRP A 34 4.01 5.32 -3.81
N GLU A 35 3.47 6.04 -4.81
CA GLU A 35 3.57 7.50 -4.87
C GLU A 35 2.79 8.17 -3.74
N CYS A 36 1.55 7.75 -3.49
CA CYS A 36 0.71 8.28 -2.41
C CYS A 36 1.10 7.71 -1.03
N ALA A 37 1.89 6.64 -0.96
CA ALA A 37 2.36 6.10 0.32
C ALA A 37 3.45 6.98 0.95
N TYR A 38 4.20 7.73 0.13
CA TYR A 38 5.37 8.48 0.58
C TYR A 38 5.05 9.50 1.70
N PRO A 39 4.01 10.36 1.58
CA PRO A 39 3.66 11.28 2.68
C PRO A 39 3.23 10.55 3.95
N LEU A 40 2.53 9.41 3.83
CA LEU A 40 2.12 8.61 4.99
C LEU A 40 3.34 8.08 5.76
N LEU A 41 4.38 7.66 5.03
CA LEU A 41 5.63 7.17 5.59
C LEU A 41 6.45 8.29 6.26
N GLU A 42 6.55 9.46 5.63
CA GLU A 42 7.22 10.63 6.22
C GLU A 42 6.57 11.07 7.54
N HIS A 43 5.25 10.88 7.68
CA HIS A 43 4.51 11.18 8.91
C HIS A 43 4.43 10.00 9.90
N GLY A 44 5.38 9.08 9.84
CA GLY A 44 5.54 7.97 10.80
C GLY A 44 4.66 6.75 10.52
N GLY A 45 4.10 6.64 9.33
CA GLY A 45 3.44 5.43 8.87
C GLY A 45 4.42 4.28 8.63
N VAL A 46 3.96 3.05 8.80
CA VAL A 46 4.74 1.83 8.54
C VAL A 46 4.04 0.95 7.51
N ILE A 47 4.80 0.38 6.58
CA ILE A 47 4.27 -0.62 5.64
C ILE A 47 4.00 -1.90 6.43
N VAL A 48 2.74 -2.34 6.43
CA VAL A 48 2.29 -3.55 7.13
C VAL A 48 1.91 -4.67 6.16
N ALA A 49 1.67 -4.33 4.89
CA ALA A 49 1.57 -5.28 3.80
C ALA A 49 2.00 -4.59 2.51
N GLY A 50 2.53 -5.37 1.57
CA GLY A 50 2.86 -4.89 0.24
C GLY A 50 2.72 -6.03 -0.75
N ALA A 51 2.42 -5.69 -2.01
CA ALA A 51 2.59 -6.60 -3.11
C ALA A 51 4.10 -6.83 -3.29
N LEU A 52 4.65 -7.80 -2.57
CA LEU A 52 6.01 -8.31 -2.76
C LEU A 52 6.06 -9.11 -4.08
N GLY A 53 5.90 -8.39 -5.18
CA GLY A 53 6.06 -8.88 -6.53
C GLY A 53 4.86 -9.66 -7.11
N LYS A 54 4.15 -9.03 -8.03
CA LYS A 54 4.49 -9.35 -9.42
C LYS A 54 5.77 -8.58 -9.73
N ALA A 55 6.92 -9.19 -9.46
CA ALA A 55 8.15 -8.71 -10.08
C ALA A 55 7.84 -8.69 -11.57
N VAL A 56 7.77 -7.51 -12.18
CA VAL A 56 7.62 -7.39 -13.63
C VAL A 56 8.89 -8.02 -14.21
N ARG A 57 8.85 -9.33 -14.46
CA ARG A 57 9.68 -9.91 -15.51
C ARG A 57 9.19 -9.21 -16.77
N LYS A 58 9.86 -8.13 -17.16
CA LYS A 58 9.72 -7.61 -18.52
C LYS A 58 10.03 -8.80 -19.43
N PRO A 59 9.09 -9.29 -20.27
CA PRO A 59 9.48 -10.19 -21.33
C PRO A 59 10.52 -9.45 -22.18
N LYS A 60 11.67 -10.08 -22.35
CA LYS A 60 12.74 -9.61 -23.23
C LYS A 60 12.39 -9.96 -24.67
#